data_AF-A0A0A0HQ58-F1
#
_entry.id   AF-A0A0A0HQ58-F1
#
_cell.length_a   1.000
_cell.length_b   1.000
_cell.length_c   1.000
_cell.angle_alpha   90.00
_cell.angle_beta   90.00
_cell.angle_gamma   90.00
#
_symmetry.space_group_name_H-M   'P 1'
#
loop_
_entity.id
_entity.type
_entity.pdbx_description
1 polymer ?
#
loop_
_entity_poly.entity_id
_entity_poly.type
_entity_poly.pdbx_seq_one_letter_code
_entity_poly.pdbx_strand_id
1 'polypeptide(L)'
;MTHRIVVCSTCEGTDGKGFAARLRAAFSERGMEFTVQDHDCMSNCGRPLSVAFSAAGKATYLFGDIDPTIDLEDTLAFAALYAACADGWIEDARPAGRLRHCLIGRVPG
;
A
#
# COMPACT_ATOMS: atom_id res chain seq x y z
N MET A 1 5.24 16.86 2.43
CA MET A 1 4.17 15.98 2.98
C MET A 1 4.68 14.55 2.91
N THR A 2 4.70 13.83 4.02
CA THR A 2 5.23 12.46 4.04
C THR A 2 4.10 11.47 3.76
N HIS A 3 4.22 10.70 2.68
CA HIS A 3 3.27 9.62 2.40
C HIS A 3 3.55 8.44 3.33
N ARG A 4 2.50 7.77 3.78
CA ARG A 4 2.60 6.61 4.67
C ARG A 4 1.99 5.40 4.00
N ILE A 5 2.67 4.27 4.17
CA ILE A 5 2.17 2.96 3.82
C ILE A 5 2.26 2.06 5.06
N VAL A 6 1.17 1.38 5.39
CA VAL A 6 1.07 0.49 6.54
C VAL A 6 0.82 -0.92 6.03
N VAL A 7 1.61 -1.88 6.48
CA VAL A 7 1.45 -3.29 6.18
C VAL A 7 1.02 -4.01 7.46
N CYS A 8 -0.01 -4.84 7.38
CA CYS A 8 -0.39 -5.69 8.52
C CYS A 8 0.69 -6.76 8.75
N SER A 9 1.26 -6.81 9.96
CA SER A 9 2.40 -7.68 10.27
C SER A 9 1.98 -9.09 10.69
N THR A 10 0.72 -9.30 11.07
CA THR A 10 0.18 -10.58 11.59
C THR A 10 -0.88 -11.23 10.71
N CYS A 11 -1.06 -10.80 9.45
CA CYS A 11 -1.96 -11.48 8.52
C CYS A 11 -1.55 -12.95 8.34
N GLU A 12 -2.48 -13.87 8.64
CA GLU A 12 -2.25 -15.31 8.59
C GLU A 12 -1.82 -15.76 7.18
N GLY A 13 -0.84 -16.68 7.12
CA GLY A 13 -0.37 -17.27 5.87
C GLY A 13 0.46 -16.33 4.98
N THR A 14 0.81 -15.13 5.43
CA THR A 14 1.56 -14.13 4.65
C THR A 14 2.74 -13.56 5.42
N ASP A 15 3.83 -13.22 4.72
CA ASP A 15 4.99 -12.54 5.32
C ASP A 15 4.85 -11.01 5.23
N GLY A 16 4.01 -10.44 6.09
CA GLY A 16 3.76 -8.99 6.13
C GLY A 16 5.01 -8.18 6.51
N LYS A 17 5.83 -8.67 7.44
CA LYS A 17 7.06 -7.98 7.87
C LYS A 17 8.11 -8.00 6.76
N GLY A 18 8.30 -9.13 6.09
CA GLY A 18 9.20 -9.22 4.94
C GLY A 18 8.73 -8.36 3.78
N PHE A 19 7.42 -8.28 3.53
CA PHE A 19 6.87 -7.38 2.52
C PHE A 19 7.14 -5.90 2.86
N ALA A 20 6.92 -5.49 4.11
CA ALA A 20 7.27 -4.15 4.58
C ALA A 20 8.77 -3.83 4.43
N ALA A 21 9.65 -4.79 4.72
CA ALA A 21 11.09 -4.63 4.53
C ALA A 21 11.45 -4.42 3.05
N ARG A 22 10.85 -5.20 2.13
CA ARG A 22 11.05 -5.05 0.69
C ARG A 22 10.53 -3.72 0.16
N LEU A 23 9.40 -3.24 0.66
CA LEU A 23 8.88 -1.90 0.34
C LEU A 23 9.86 -0.81 0.76
N ARG A 24 10.43 -0.89 1.97
CA ARG A 24 11.44 0.08 2.45
C ARG A 24 12.65 0.15 1.51
N ALA A 25 13.20 -1.01 1.15
CA ALA A 25 14.33 -1.10 0.23
C ALA A 25 13.98 -0.49 -1.13
N ALA A 26 12.86 -0.89 -1.73
CA ALA A 26 12.46 -0.43 -3.05
C ALA A 26 12.13 1.08 -3.08
N PHE A 27 11.49 1.63 -2.05
CA PHE A 27 11.26 3.09 -1.98
C PHE A 27 12.58 3.86 -1.85
N SER A 28 13.53 3.36 -1.03
CA SER A 28 14.86 3.97 -0.91
C SER A 28 15.63 3.93 -2.24
N GLU A 29 15.61 2.81 -2.95
CA GLU A 29 16.28 2.65 -4.24
C GLU A 29 15.71 3.57 -5.32
N ARG A 30 14.40 3.84 -5.27
CA ARG A 30 13.69 4.70 -6.23
C ARG A 30 13.63 6.17 -5.82
N GLY A 31 14.17 6.55 -4.66
CA GLY A 31 14.10 7.91 -4.13
C GLY A 31 12.67 8.38 -3.86
N MET A 32 11.78 7.47 -3.47
CA MET A 32 10.37 7.76 -3.19
C MET A 32 10.18 8.04 -1.70
N GLU A 33 9.61 9.20 -1.38
CA GLU A 33 9.40 9.67 0.00
C GLU A 33 8.16 9.01 0.65
N PHE A 34 8.32 7.76 1.08
CA PHE A 34 7.31 6.98 1.82
C PHE A 34 7.84 6.49 3.16
N THR A 35 7.07 6.72 4.22
CA THR A 35 7.28 6.04 5.51
C THR A 35 6.54 4.70 5.50
N VAL A 36 7.31 3.60 5.49
CA VAL A 36 6.76 2.24 5.57
C VAL A 36 6.71 1.79 7.04
N GLN A 37 5.52 1.47 7.49
CA GLN A 37 5.28 0.91 8.82
C GLN A 37 4.67 -0.48 8.68
N ASP A 38 5.07 -1.35 9.58
CA ASP A 38 4.30 -2.53 9.90
C ASP A 38 3.51 -2.26 11.18
N HIS A 39 2.26 -2.72 11.21
CA HIS A 39 1.39 -2.64 12.38
C HIS A 39 0.81 -4.01 12.65
N ASP A 40 0.64 -4.36 13.92
CA ASP A 40 0.30 -5.74 14.30
C ASP A 40 -0.98 -6.23 13.65
N CYS A 41 -2.09 -5.53 13.79
CA CYS A 41 -3.37 -5.94 13.18
C CYS A 41 -4.08 -4.77 12.52
N MET A 42 -4.75 -5.05 11.40
CA MET A 42 -5.65 -4.13 10.69
C MET A 42 -7.08 -4.68 10.58
N SER A 43 -7.40 -5.74 11.33
CA SER A 43 -8.73 -6.37 11.40
C SER A 43 -9.33 -6.81 10.06
N ASN A 44 -8.48 -7.07 9.06
CA ASN A 44 -8.89 -7.45 7.71
C ASN A 44 -8.38 -8.86 7.33
N CYS A 45 -8.28 -9.76 8.32
CA CYS A 45 -7.73 -11.10 8.13
C CYS A 45 -8.54 -11.98 7.15
N GLY A 46 -9.78 -11.60 6.81
CA GLY A 46 -10.55 -12.27 5.76
C GLY A 46 -10.01 -12.04 4.34
N ARG A 47 -9.06 -11.11 4.15
CA ARG A 47 -8.41 -10.77 2.88
C ARG A 47 -6.90 -10.48 3.06
N PRO A 48 -6.07 -11.46 3.45
CA PRO A 48 -4.65 -11.26 3.66
C PRO A 48 -3.89 -11.22 2.32
N LEU A 49 -2.82 -10.43 2.13
CA LEU A 49 -2.19 -9.45 3.03
C LEU A 49 -2.85 -8.07 2.91
N SER A 50 -2.99 -7.35 4.03
CA SER A 50 -3.56 -5.99 4.06
C SER A 50 -2.51 -4.89 4.04
N VAL A 51 -2.75 -3.86 3.21
CA VAL A 51 -1.91 -2.67 3.09
C VAL A 51 -2.77 -1.42 3.02
N ALA A 52 -2.38 -0.34 3.69
CA ALA A 52 -3.05 0.95 3.60
C ALA A 52 -2.09 2.06 3.17
N PHE A 53 -2.61 3.00 2.37
CA PHE A 53 -1.93 4.24 1.98
C PHE A 53 -2.64 5.43 2.60
N SER A 54 -1.88 6.35 3.18
CA SER A 54 -2.44 7.62 3.68
C SER A 54 -1.43 8.76 3.62
N ALA A 55 -1.94 9.99 3.55
CA ALA A 55 -1.15 11.22 3.67
C ALA A 55 -2.10 12.37 4.09
N ALA A 56 -1.55 13.41 4.72
CA ALA A 56 -2.36 14.57 5.08
C ALA A 56 -3.01 15.20 3.84
N GLY A 57 -4.32 15.47 3.91
CA GLY A 57 -5.09 16.06 2.82
C GLY A 57 -5.35 15.13 1.63
N LYS A 58 -5.05 13.83 1.75
CA LYS A 58 -5.28 12.83 0.71
C LYS A 58 -6.22 11.73 1.16
N ALA A 59 -6.98 11.16 0.22
CA ALA A 59 -7.81 10.00 0.48
C ALA A 59 -6.98 8.82 1.00
N THR A 60 -7.48 8.13 2.03
CA THR A 60 -6.86 6.91 2.56
C THR A 60 -7.35 5.70 1.78
N TYR A 61 -6.45 4.81 1.38
CA TYR A 61 -6.78 3.57 0.66
C TYR A 61 -6.50 2.36 1.54
N LEU A 62 -7.37 1.35 1.46
CA LEU A 62 -7.18 0.04 2.07
C LEU A 62 -7.24 -1.03 0.98
N PHE A 63 -6.20 -1.86 0.96
CA PHE A 63 -6.07 -3.01 0.08
C PHE A 63 -6.04 -4.30 0.91
N GLY A 64 -6.55 -5.37 0.34
CA GLY A 64 -6.42 -6.74 0.84
C GLY A 64 -6.14 -7.71 -0.30
N ASP A 65 -5.95 -8.99 0.02
CA ASP A 65 -5.61 -10.02 -0.97
C ASP A 65 -4.29 -9.72 -1.71
N ILE A 66 -3.36 -9.01 -1.06
CA ILE A 66 -2.02 -8.76 -1.61
C ILE A 66 -1.19 -10.04 -1.46
N ASP A 67 -0.57 -10.46 -2.55
CA ASP A 67 0.43 -11.51 -2.62
C ASP A 67 1.82 -10.87 -2.52
N PRO A 68 2.51 -11.02 -1.37
CA PRO A 68 3.80 -10.40 -1.15
C PRO A 68 4.87 -10.90 -2.13
N THR A 69 4.69 -12.05 -2.78
CA THR A 69 5.69 -12.62 -3.70
C THR A 69 5.69 -11.94 -5.07
N ILE A 70 4.52 -11.46 -5.54
CA ILE A 70 4.37 -10.92 -6.91
C ILE A 70 3.95 -9.44 -6.96
N ASP A 71 3.31 -8.90 -5.93
CA ASP A 71 2.67 -7.57 -6.02
C ASP A 71 3.57 -6.39 -5.66
N LEU A 72 4.87 -6.61 -5.44
CA LEU A 72 5.76 -5.52 -5.04
C LEU A 72 5.76 -4.38 -6.07
N GLU A 73 5.92 -4.70 -7.36
CA GLU A 73 5.97 -3.69 -8.43
C GLU A 73 4.64 -2.95 -8.59
N ASP A 74 3.52 -3.67 -8.54
CA ASP A 74 2.18 -3.08 -8.61
C ASP A 74 1.89 -2.16 -7.41
N THR A 75 2.38 -2.51 -6.21
CA THR A 75 2.30 -1.68 -5.01
C THR A 75 3.13 -0.39 -5.15
N LEU A 76 4.33 -0.48 -5.72
CA LEU A 76 5.18 0.68 -6.01
C LEU A 76 4.57 1.57 -7.10
N ALA A 77 3.96 0.98 -8.12
CA ALA A 77 3.25 1.72 -9.16
C ALA A 77 2.07 2.51 -8.60
N PHE A 78 1.28 1.91 -7.69
CA PHE A 78 0.24 2.64 -6.97
C PHE A 78 0.81 3.76 -6.10
N ALA A 79 1.91 3.51 -5.40
CA ALA A 79 2.56 4.54 -4.59
C ALA A 79 2.99 5.76 -5.43
N ALA A 80 3.47 5.53 -6.65
CA ALA A 80 3.82 6.61 -7.59
C ALA A 80 2.58 7.41 -8.03
N LEU A 81 1.48 6.75 -8.37
CA LEU A 81 0.21 7.41 -8.67
C LEU A 81 -0.29 8.25 -7.48
N TYR A 82 -0.23 7.68 -6.28
CA TYR A 82 -0.68 8.32 -5.05
C TYR A 82 0.19 9.54 -4.70
N ALA A 83 1.49 9.46 -4.91
CA ALA A 83 2.39 10.59 -4.72
C ALA A 83 2.10 11.74 -5.69
N ALA A 84 1.84 11.43 -6.96
CA ALA A 84 1.57 12.42 -8.00
C ALA A 84 0.16 13.07 -7.91
N CYS A 85 -0.80 12.39 -7.29
CA CYS A 85 -2.18 12.87 -7.17
C CYS A 85 -2.35 13.78 -5.95
N ALA A 86 -2.71 15.05 -6.14
CA ALA A 86 -2.69 16.08 -5.09
C ALA A 86 -3.59 15.76 -3.88
N ASP A 87 -4.81 15.29 -4.12
CA ASP A 87 -5.80 14.89 -3.11
C ASP A 87 -5.86 13.36 -2.90
N GLY A 88 -4.96 12.62 -3.55
CA GLY A 88 -4.94 11.16 -3.54
C GLY A 88 -6.17 10.54 -4.21
N TRP A 89 -7.03 11.28 -4.89
CA TRP A 89 -8.19 10.73 -5.59
C TRP A 89 -7.79 10.17 -6.96
N ILE A 90 -7.32 8.92 -6.95
CA ILE A 90 -6.88 8.23 -8.16
C ILE A 90 -8.11 7.75 -8.93
N GLU A 91 -8.35 8.33 -10.12
CA GLU A 91 -9.43 7.92 -11.02
C GLU A 91 -9.04 6.74 -11.90
N ASP A 92 -7.75 6.64 -12.27
CA ASP A 92 -7.23 5.56 -13.10
C ASP A 92 -6.06 4.82 -12.41
N ALA A 93 -6.38 3.65 -11.87
CA ALA A 93 -5.42 2.76 -11.23
C ALA A 93 -4.92 1.64 -12.16
N ARG A 94 -5.18 1.68 -13.48
CA ARG A 94 -4.65 0.68 -14.44
C ARG A 94 -3.13 0.51 -14.38
N PRO A 95 -2.31 1.57 -14.16
CA PRO A 95 -0.86 1.42 -14.03
C PRO A 95 -0.43 0.61 -12.80
N ALA A 96 -1.29 0.46 -11.78
CA ALA A 96 -1.03 -0.35 -10.60
C ALA A 96 -1.34 -1.86 -10.80
N GLY A 97 -1.51 -2.30 -12.05
CA GLY A 97 -1.66 -3.71 -12.37
C GLY A 97 -2.75 -4.41 -11.56
N ARG A 98 -2.43 -5.58 -11.01
CA ARG A 98 -3.35 -6.42 -10.22
C ARG A 98 -3.84 -5.70 -8.96
N LEU A 99 -3.02 -4.82 -8.36
CA LEU A 99 -3.35 -4.15 -7.10
C LEU A 99 -4.67 -3.37 -7.15
N ARG A 100 -5.08 -2.87 -8.32
CA ARG A 100 -6.39 -2.20 -8.47
C ARG A 100 -7.58 -3.09 -8.11
N HIS A 101 -7.44 -4.41 -8.27
CA HIS A 101 -8.45 -5.41 -7.92
C HIS A 101 -8.39 -5.84 -6.45
N CYS A 102 -7.30 -5.50 -5.77
CA CYS A 102 -7.09 -5.69 -4.33
C CYS A 102 -7.72 -4.56 -3.49
N LEU A 103 -8.28 -3.53 -4.13
CA LEU A 103 -8.87 -2.39 -3.44
C LEU A 103 -10.13 -2.81 -2.68
N ILE A 104 -10.11 -2.62 -1.36
CA ILE A 104 -11.29 -2.83 -0.50
C ILE A 104 -12.12 -1.55 -0.46
N GLY A 105 -11.45 -0.42 -0.34
CA GLY A 105 -12.11 0.87 -0.31
C GLY A 105 -11.15 2.02 -0.11
N ARG A 106 -11.70 3.22 -0.24
CA ARG A 106 -11.01 4.47 0.08
C ARG A 106 -11.92 5.38 0.89
N VAL A 107 -11.31 6.20 1.74
CA VAL A 107 -12.00 7.17 2.59
C VAL A 107 -11.49 8.56 2.23
N PRO A 108 -12.37 9.53 1.92
CA PRO A 108 -11.97 10.93 1.71
C PRO A 108 -11.19 11.48 2.91
N GLY A 109 -10.18 12.31 2.61
CA GLY A 109 -9.31 12.94 3.62
C GLY A 109 -9.94 14.14 4.32
#